data_AF-A0A060Z3F3-F1
#
_entry.id   AF-A0A060Z3F3-F1
#
_cell.length_a   1.000
_cell.length_b   1.000
_cell.length_c   1.000
_cell.angle_alpha   90.00
_cell.angle_beta   90.00
_cell.angle_gamma   90.00
#
_symmetry.space_group_name_H-M   'P 1'
#
loop_
_entity.id
_entity.type
_entity.pdbx_description
1 polymer ?
#
loop_
_entity_poly.entity_id
_entity_poly.type
_entity_poly.pdbx_seq_one_letter_code
_entity_poly.pdbx_strand_id
1 'polypeptide(L)'
;MFLFYALPLQNLWICLICGHIGCGRYVSRHAYKHFEETQHTYAMQLTHRVWDYAGDNYFHRLVASKTDGKMVQYGCEGETCQEEKIDALQLEYSHLLTSQLESQRIYWENKIDHLEKDIAEEISNMKAKFKETIDRCDNLERRLGELAKDKQSMDKK
;
A
#
# COMPACT_ATOMS: atom_id res chain seq x y z
N MET A 1 -4.43 9.20 -9.65
CA MET A 1 -4.66 10.45 -8.88
C MET A 1 -5.84 11.30 -9.39
N PHE A 2 -6.55 10.90 -10.46
CA PHE A 2 -7.65 11.71 -11.04
C PHE A 2 -9.08 11.35 -10.58
N LEU A 3 -9.26 10.37 -9.68
CA LEU A 3 -10.60 9.89 -9.27
C LEU A 3 -11.12 10.45 -7.93
N PHE A 4 -10.36 11.30 -7.25
CA PHE A 4 -10.74 11.75 -5.89
C PHE A 4 -11.68 12.97 -5.85
N TYR A 5 -11.89 13.69 -6.96
CA TYR A 5 -12.62 14.98 -6.94
C TYR A 5 -14.06 14.96 -7.46
N ALA A 6 -14.60 13.83 -7.94
CA ALA A 6 -15.87 13.83 -8.70
C ALA A 6 -16.99 12.93 -8.16
N LEU A 7 -16.79 12.19 -7.06
CA LEU A 7 -17.83 11.30 -6.53
C LEU A 7 -18.07 11.55 -5.03
N PRO A 8 -19.33 11.66 -4.59
CA PRO A 8 -19.66 11.69 -3.16
C PRO A 8 -19.03 10.50 -2.45
N LEU A 9 -18.45 10.70 -1.25
CA LEU A 9 -17.85 9.64 -0.42
C LEU A 9 -18.80 8.45 -0.19
N GLN A 10 -20.10 8.71 -0.30
CA GLN A 10 -21.18 7.73 -0.21
C GLN A 10 -21.15 6.66 -1.32
N ASN A 11 -20.44 6.91 -2.43
CA ASN A 11 -20.37 6.00 -3.57
C ASN A 11 -19.04 5.25 -3.67
N LEU A 12 -18.14 5.43 -2.70
CA LEU A 12 -16.84 4.78 -2.65
C LEU A 12 -16.90 3.51 -1.78
N TRP A 13 -16.22 2.49 -2.28
CA TRP A 13 -16.13 1.16 -1.69
C TRP A 13 -14.66 0.77 -1.61
N ILE A 14 -14.23 0.27 -0.46
CA ILE A 14 -12.89 -0.26 -0.24
C ILE A 14 -12.95 -1.79 -0.18
N CYS A 15 -12.11 -2.46 -0.96
CA CYS A 15 -11.92 -3.90 -0.86
C CYS A 15 -11.26 -4.25 0.47
N LEU A 16 -11.85 -5.16 1.24
CA LEU A 16 -11.31 -5.56 2.55
C LEU A 16 -10.12 -6.53 2.45
N ILE A 17 -9.86 -7.07 1.27
CA ILE A 17 -8.78 -8.05 1.04
C ILE A 17 -7.48 -7.35 0.62
N CYS A 18 -7.56 -6.32 -0.25
CA CYS A 18 -6.36 -5.67 -0.80
C CYS A 18 -6.36 -4.14 -0.74
N GLY A 19 -7.39 -3.52 -0.17
CA GLY A 19 -7.45 -2.05 -0.03
C GLY A 19 -7.77 -1.28 -1.32
N HIS A 20 -8.11 -1.95 -2.43
CA HIS A 20 -8.52 -1.27 -3.67
C HIS A 20 -9.80 -0.44 -3.46
N ILE A 21 -9.79 0.83 -3.88
CA ILE A 21 -10.94 1.72 -3.76
C ILE A 21 -11.63 1.85 -5.12
N GLY A 22 -12.90 1.47 -5.17
CA GLY A 22 -13.73 1.51 -6.37
C GLY A 22 -15.06 2.24 -6.14
N CYS A 23 -15.66 2.73 -7.22
CA CYS A 23 -17.01 3.27 -7.17
C CYS A 23 -18.07 2.15 -7.19
N GLY A 24 -19.21 2.40 -6.55
CA GLY A 24 -20.30 1.43 -6.38
C GLY A 24 -21.11 1.11 -7.66
N ARG A 25 -22.11 0.25 -7.49
CA ARG A 25 -22.94 -0.33 -8.58
C ARG A 25 -23.67 0.70 -9.46
N TYR A 26 -23.95 1.89 -8.91
CA TYR A 26 -24.74 2.95 -9.55
C TYR A 26 -23.90 4.01 -10.29
N VAL A 27 -22.58 3.81 -10.39
CA VAL A 27 -21.67 4.70 -11.12
C VAL A 27 -20.99 3.90 -12.25
N SER A 28 -19.68 3.66 -12.16
CA SER A 28 -18.89 2.94 -13.17
C SER A 28 -18.56 1.50 -12.74
N ARG A 29 -19.11 1.03 -11.61
CA ARG A 29 -18.95 -0.33 -11.10
C ARG A 29 -17.50 -0.81 -10.91
N HIS A 30 -16.57 0.10 -10.63
CA HIS A 30 -15.14 -0.27 -10.46
C HIS A 30 -14.93 -1.26 -9.31
N ALA A 31 -15.73 -1.19 -8.24
CA ALA A 31 -15.64 -2.16 -7.16
C ALA A 31 -16.10 -3.57 -7.58
N TYR A 32 -17.07 -3.67 -8.49
CA TYR A 32 -17.52 -4.95 -9.05
C TYR A 32 -16.53 -5.52 -10.06
N LYS A 33 -16.01 -4.67 -10.96
CA LYS A 33 -14.96 -5.07 -11.91
C LYS A 33 -13.72 -5.59 -11.18
N HIS A 34 -13.33 -4.92 -10.09
CA HIS A 34 -12.26 -5.40 -9.22
C HIS A 34 -12.54 -6.81 -8.70
N PHE A 35 -13.75 -7.07 -8.21
CA PHE A 35 -14.16 -8.43 -7.80
C PHE A 35 -14.04 -9.44 -8.95
N GLU A 36 -14.49 -9.11 -10.17
CA GLU A 36 -14.37 -10.02 -11.32
C GLU A 36 -12.91 -10.36 -11.65
N GLU A 37 -12.02 -9.39 -11.57
CA GLU A 37 -10.59 -9.54 -11.91
C GLU A 37 -9.78 -10.26 -10.82
N THR A 38 -10.09 -10.05 -9.55
CA THR A 38 -9.26 -10.52 -8.42
C THR A 38 -9.92 -11.59 -7.57
N GLN A 39 -11.23 -11.82 -7.77
CA GLN A 39 -12.07 -12.66 -6.92
C GLN A 39 -12.09 -12.22 -5.44
N HIS A 40 -11.84 -10.94 -5.19
CA HIS A 40 -12.01 -10.36 -3.86
C HIS A 40 -13.49 -10.11 -3.55
N THR A 41 -14.09 -10.99 -2.75
CA THR A 41 -15.54 -11.07 -2.54
C THR A 41 -16.10 -9.97 -1.64
N TYR A 42 -15.28 -9.29 -0.84
CA TYR A 42 -15.76 -8.36 0.20
C TYR A 42 -15.34 -6.91 -0.07
N ALA A 43 -16.32 -6.01 -0.03
CA ALA A 43 -16.07 -4.57 -0.07
C ALA A 43 -16.93 -3.83 0.96
N MET A 44 -16.38 -2.76 1.54
CA MET A 44 -17.03 -1.93 2.53
C MET A 44 -17.28 -0.53 1.99
N GLN A 45 -18.51 -0.04 2.16
CA GLN A 45 -18.87 1.34 1.91
C GLN A 45 -18.38 2.22 3.07
N LEU A 46 -17.95 3.46 2.79
CA LEU A 46 -17.52 4.41 3.82
C LEU A 46 -18.62 4.82 4.82
N THR A 47 -19.84 4.32 4.66
CA THR A 47 -20.97 4.41 5.61
C THR A 47 -21.12 3.16 6.50
N HIS A 48 -20.08 2.33 6.59
CA HIS A 48 -19.96 1.12 7.42
C HIS A 48 -20.84 -0.07 6.99
N ARG A 49 -21.28 -0.12 5.72
CA ARG A 49 -22.00 -1.28 5.16
C ARG A 49 -21.03 -2.17 4.40
N VAL A 50 -21.05 -3.47 4.68
CA VAL A 50 -20.23 -4.46 3.97
C VAL A 50 -21.11 -5.21 2.96
N TRP A 51 -20.58 -5.37 1.76
CA TRP A 51 -21.19 -6.10 0.65
C TRP A 51 -20.40 -7.37 0.35
N ASP A 52 -21.12 -8.48 0.22
CA ASP A 52 -20.60 -9.75 -0.29
C ASP A 52 -20.96 -9.88 -1.78
N TYR A 53 -19.94 -9.91 -2.65
CA TYR A 53 -20.11 -10.15 -4.08
C TYR A 53 -20.40 -11.61 -4.42
N ALA A 54 -19.95 -12.58 -3.60
CA ALA A 54 -20.21 -13.99 -3.83
C ALA A 54 -21.61 -14.40 -3.34
N GLY A 55 -22.03 -13.86 -2.18
CA GLY A 55 -23.35 -14.07 -1.59
C GLY A 55 -24.46 -13.13 -2.09
N ASP A 56 -24.12 -12.13 -2.90
CA ASP A 56 -24.98 -11.05 -3.42
C ASP A 56 -25.90 -10.43 -2.33
N ASN A 57 -25.34 -10.19 -1.15
CA ASN A 57 -26.08 -9.68 0.01
C ASN A 57 -25.31 -8.63 0.81
N TYR A 58 -26.05 -7.85 1.60
CA TYR A 58 -25.48 -6.97 2.63
C TYR A 58 -25.26 -7.78 3.91
N PHE A 59 -24.08 -7.65 4.52
CA PHE A 59 -23.85 -8.20 5.85
C PHE A 59 -24.62 -7.39 6.90
N HIS A 60 -25.69 -7.99 7.42
CA HIS A 60 -26.41 -7.49 8.58
C HIS A 60 -25.81 -8.16 9.84
N ARG A 61 -24.93 -7.44 10.54
CA ARG A 61 -24.29 -7.84 11.83
C ARG A 61 -23.16 -8.87 11.70
N LEU A 62 -21.93 -8.40 11.94
CA LEU A 62 -20.75 -9.26 12.10
C LEU A 62 -20.80 -9.89 13.50
N VAL A 63 -21.16 -11.17 13.61
CA VAL A 63 -20.83 -11.99 14.79
C VAL A 63 -19.99 -13.16 14.31
N ALA A 64 -18.70 -13.13 14.64
CA ALA A 64 -17.77 -14.19 14.32
C ALA A 64 -17.97 -15.38 15.28
N SER A 65 -18.64 -16.44 14.82
CA SER A 65 -18.59 -17.74 15.50
C SER A 65 -17.31 -18.47 15.08
N LYS A 66 -16.51 -18.88 16.08
CA LYS A 66 -15.12 -19.34 15.90
C LYS A 66 -14.94 -20.81 15.49
N THR A 67 -15.97 -21.63 15.27
CA THR A 67 -15.72 -23.09 15.24
C THR A 67 -15.71 -23.78 13.88
N ASP A 68 -16.04 -23.15 12.75
CA ASP A 68 -15.95 -23.90 11.47
C ASP A 68 -15.76 -23.07 10.18
N GLY A 69 -15.45 -21.76 10.26
CA GLY A 69 -15.32 -20.91 9.07
C GLY A 69 -16.60 -20.82 8.21
N LYS A 70 -17.71 -21.38 8.67
CA LYS A 70 -19.01 -21.38 7.99
C LYS A 70 -19.92 -20.36 8.67
N MET A 71 -20.42 -19.42 7.87
CA MET A 71 -21.37 -18.41 8.31
C MET A 71 -22.73 -19.06 8.54
N VAL A 72 -23.20 -19.10 9.79
CA VAL A 72 -24.51 -19.65 10.14
C VAL A 72 -25.24 -18.70 11.08
N GLN A 73 -26.53 -18.49 10.80
CA GLN A 73 -27.47 -17.80 11.67
C GLN A 73 -27.74 -18.68 12.90
N TYR A 74 -27.52 -18.17 14.12
CA TYR A 74 -27.81 -18.92 15.34
C TYR A 74 -28.72 -18.15 16.29
N GLY A 75 -29.80 -18.82 16.72
CA GLY A 75 -30.76 -18.38 17.73
C GLY A 75 -30.25 -18.64 19.15
N CYS A 76 -30.74 -17.83 20.08
CA CYS A 76 -30.17 -17.55 21.40
C CYS A 76 -30.87 -18.32 22.53
N GLU A 77 -30.12 -18.83 23.53
CA GLU A 77 -30.64 -19.06 24.89
C GLU A 77 -29.60 -18.67 25.95
N GLY A 78 -29.87 -17.57 26.69
CA GLY A 78 -29.14 -17.13 27.89
C GLY A 78 -28.36 -15.81 27.75
N GLU A 79 -29.00 -14.67 27.98
CA GLU A 79 -28.45 -13.32 27.69
C GLU A 79 -27.21 -12.92 28.53
N THR A 80 -27.18 -13.19 29.84
CA THR A 80 -26.12 -12.67 30.72
C THR A 80 -24.80 -13.45 30.69
N CYS A 81 -24.82 -14.78 30.48
CA CYS A 81 -23.61 -15.60 30.36
C CYS A 81 -22.96 -15.46 28.97
N GLN A 82 -23.75 -15.11 27.95
CA GLN A 82 -23.26 -14.86 26.60
C GLN A 82 -22.58 -13.51 26.47
N GLU A 83 -23.07 -12.47 27.18
CA GLU A 83 -22.52 -11.12 27.10
C GLU A 83 -21.07 -11.05 27.60
N GLU A 84 -20.77 -11.63 28.78
CA GLU A 84 -19.40 -11.71 29.31
C GLU A 84 -18.45 -12.51 28.39
N LYS A 85 -18.98 -13.56 27.74
CA LYS A 85 -18.21 -14.38 26.80
C LYS A 85 -17.97 -13.64 25.48
N ILE A 86 -18.93 -12.84 25.02
CA ILE A 86 -18.81 -11.96 23.86
C ILE A 86 -17.80 -10.85 24.13
N ASP A 87 -17.86 -10.23 25.30
CA ASP A 87 -16.92 -9.17 25.70
C ASP A 87 -15.49 -9.71 25.83
N ALA A 88 -15.31 -10.89 26.43
CA ALA A 88 -14.01 -11.56 26.50
C ALA A 88 -13.47 -11.88 25.09
N LEU A 89 -14.32 -12.37 24.18
CA LEU A 89 -13.93 -12.64 22.80
C LEU A 89 -13.62 -11.37 22.02
N GLN A 90 -14.36 -10.28 22.26
CA GLN A 90 -14.12 -8.99 21.64
C GLN A 90 -12.79 -8.39 22.11
N LEU A 91 -12.46 -8.54 23.39
CA LEU A 91 -11.18 -8.13 23.96
C LEU A 91 -10.02 -8.91 23.34
N GLU A 92 -10.10 -10.24 23.27
CA GLU A 92 -9.10 -11.08 22.60
C GLU A 92 -8.91 -10.70 21.13
N TYR A 93 -10.02 -10.46 20.42
CA TYR A 93 -9.97 -10.04 19.02
C TYR A 93 -9.31 -8.67 18.87
N SER A 94 -9.64 -7.72 19.75
CA SER A 94 -9.00 -6.40 19.78
C SER A 94 -7.49 -6.51 20.03
N HIS A 95 -7.08 -7.36 20.97
CA HIS A 95 -5.66 -7.62 21.23
C HIS A 95 -4.94 -8.25 20.04
N LEU A 96 -5.54 -9.26 19.40
CA LEU A 96 -4.98 -9.90 18.21
C LEU A 96 -4.84 -8.90 17.05
N LEU A 97 -5.87 -8.11 16.80
CA LEU A 97 -5.86 -7.09 15.76
C LEU A 97 -4.78 -6.04 16.02
N THR A 98 -4.68 -5.56 17.27
CA THR A 98 -3.65 -4.60 17.67
C THR A 98 -2.25 -5.18 17.50
N SER A 99 -2.04 -6.43 17.93
CA SER A 99 -0.76 -7.13 17.78
C SER A 99 -0.38 -7.32 16.30
N GLN A 100 -1.34 -7.66 15.44
CA GLN A 100 -1.08 -7.75 14.00
C GLN A 100 -0.77 -6.38 13.39
N LEU A 101 -1.52 -5.33 13.74
CA LEU A 101 -1.28 -3.98 13.23
C LEU A 101 0.10 -3.46 13.66
N GLU A 102 0.51 -3.70 14.90
CA GLU A 102 1.85 -3.33 15.37
C GLU A 102 2.95 -4.11 14.62
N SER A 103 2.74 -5.41 14.41
CA SER A 103 3.68 -6.24 13.63
C SER A 103 3.80 -5.74 12.18
N GLN A 104 2.68 -5.37 11.54
CA GLN A 104 2.67 -4.79 10.22
C GLN A 104 3.36 -3.42 10.19
N ARG A 105 3.09 -2.56 11.17
CA ARG A 105 3.73 -1.25 11.32
C ARG A 105 5.25 -1.41 11.36
N ILE A 106 5.76 -2.23 12.27
CA ILE A 106 7.20 -2.48 12.42
C ILE A 106 7.81 -3.02 11.12
N TYR A 107 7.15 -3.97 10.46
CA TYR A 107 7.63 -4.52 9.18
C TYR A 107 7.79 -3.43 8.12
N TRP A 108 6.78 -2.57 7.95
CA TRP A 108 6.81 -1.53 6.94
C TRP A 108 7.75 -0.39 7.28
N GLU A 109 7.85 0.01 8.56
CA GLU A 109 8.84 0.97 9.02
C GLU A 109 10.25 0.49 8.69
N ASN A 110 10.58 -0.77 9.03
CA ASN A 110 11.88 -1.35 8.70
C ASN A 110 12.12 -1.40 7.18
N LYS A 111 11.09 -1.75 6.39
CA LYS A 111 11.21 -1.83 4.94
C LYS A 111 11.44 -0.46 4.31
N ILE A 112 10.80 0.58 4.82
CA ILE A 112 11.03 1.97 4.41
C ILE A 112 12.46 2.38 4.78
N ASP A 113 12.89 2.15 6.02
CA ASP A 113 14.24 2.46 6.48
C ASP A 113 15.33 1.78 5.63
N HIS A 114 15.11 0.53 5.23
CA HIS A 114 16.02 -0.19 4.34
C HIS A 114 16.08 0.45 2.94
N LEU A 115 14.92 0.74 2.34
CA LEU A 115 14.86 1.38 1.03
C LEU A 115 15.49 2.77 1.04
N GLU A 116 15.29 3.56 2.10
CA GLU A 116 15.91 4.87 2.26
C GLU A 116 17.44 4.77 2.32
N LYS A 117 17.97 3.77 3.04
CA LYS A 117 19.42 3.50 3.10
C LYS A 117 19.98 3.09 1.73
N ASP A 118 19.31 2.16 1.05
CA ASP A 118 19.74 1.68 -0.27
C ASP A 118 19.77 2.83 -1.29
N ILE A 119 18.74 3.67 -1.30
CA ILE A 119 18.66 4.86 -2.16
C ILE A 119 19.75 5.87 -1.78
N ALA A 120 19.99 6.11 -0.49
CA ALA A 120 21.04 7.03 -0.04
C ALA A 120 22.43 6.55 -0.46
N GLU A 121 22.70 5.25 -0.37
CA GLU A 121 23.95 4.63 -0.81
C GLU A 121 24.11 4.74 -2.33
N GLU A 122 23.05 4.44 -3.11
CA GLU A 122 23.08 4.56 -4.56
C GLU A 122 23.32 6.01 -5.00
N ILE A 123 22.66 6.98 -4.36
CA ILE A 123 22.88 8.41 -4.60
C ILE A 123 24.33 8.79 -4.29
N SER A 124 24.90 8.31 -3.18
CA SER A 124 26.29 8.57 -2.80
C SER A 124 27.26 8.01 -3.84
N ASN A 125 27.05 6.76 -4.26
CA ASN A 125 27.85 6.09 -5.28
C ASN A 125 27.77 6.79 -6.63
N MET A 126 26.58 7.21 -7.05
CA MET A 126 26.39 7.96 -8.29
C MET A 126 27.06 9.34 -8.20
N LYS A 127 26.93 10.05 -7.09
CA LYS A 127 27.62 11.34 -6.87
C LYS A 127 29.14 11.19 -6.97
N ALA A 128 29.71 10.13 -6.39
CA ALA A 128 31.15 9.86 -6.47
C ALA A 128 31.60 9.61 -7.92
N LYS A 129 30.87 8.78 -8.67
CA LYS A 129 31.16 8.51 -10.09
C LYS A 129 31.02 9.77 -10.95
N PHE A 130 30.00 10.59 -10.71
CA PHE A 130 29.83 11.87 -11.41
C PHE A 130 31.00 12.80 -11.15
N LYS A 131 31.43 12.94 -9.89
CA LYS A 131 32.60 13.77 -9.54
C LYS A 131 33.87 13.27 -10.22
N GLU A 132 34.14 11.97 -10.18
CA GLU A 132 35.30 11.40 -10.86
C GLU A 132 35.25 11.63 -12.39
N THR A 133 34.07 11.56 -12.99
CA THR A 133 33.90 11.83 -14.42
C THR A 133 34.15 13.29 -14.74
N ILE A 134 33.67 14.22 -13.91
CA ILE A 134 33.94 15.67 -14.04
C ILE A 134 35.45 15.93 -13.94
N ASP A 135 36.11 15.40 -12.91
CA ASP A 135 37.56 15.58 -12.71
C ASP A 135 38.38 15.04 -13.91
N ARG A 136 37.92 13.94 -14.53
CA ARG A 136 38.53 13.39 -15.75
C ARG A 136 38.29 14.28 -16.96
N CYS A 137 37.09 14.82 -17.14
CA CYS A 137 36.77 15.77 -18.22
C CYS A 137 37.66 17.01 -18.10
N ASP A 138 37.73 17.62 -16.91
CA ASP A 138 38.57 18.81 -16.65
C ASP A 138 40.05 18.53 -16.98
N ASN A 139 40.56 17.34 -16.62
CA ASN A 139 41.92 16.94 -16.93
C ASN A 139 42.15 16.80 -18.44
N LEU A 140 41.22 16.15 -19.15
CA LEU A 140 41.30 15.99 -20.60
C LEU A 140 41.22 17.34 -21.32
N GLU A 141 40.34 18.23 -20.90
CA GLU A 141 40.24 19.60 -21.42
C GLU A 141 41.54 20.39 -21.22
N ARG A 142 42.15 20.30 -20.03
CA ARG A 142 43.45 20.92 -19.76
C ARG A 142 44.53 20.38 -20.69
N ARG A 143 44.64 19.06 -20.85
CA ARG A 143 45.63 18.40 -21.73
C ARG A 143 45.41 18.76 -23.20
N LEU A 144 44.16 18.84 -23.66
CA LEU A 144 43.82 19.31 -25.01
C LEU A 144 44.27 20.76 -25.21
N GLY A 145 44.06 21.62 -24.21
CA GLY A 145 44.53 23.01 -24.23
C GLY A 145 46.05 23.14 -24.29
N GLU A 146 46.78 22.30 -23.55
CA GLU A 146 48.25 22.24 -23.59
C GLU A 146 48.75 21.79 -24.97
N LEU A 147 48.24 20.67 -25.49
CA LEU A 147 48.61 20.17 -26.81
C LEU A 147 48.28 21.15 -27.94
N ALA A 148 47.17 21.89 -27.83
CA ALA A 148 46.81 22.93 -28.79
C ALA A 148 47.81 24.09 -28.79
N LYS A 149 48.30 24.51 -27.60
CA LYS A 149 49.34 25.53 -27.47
C LYS A 149 50.67 25.03 -28.04
N ASP A 150 51.07 23.81 -27.71
CA ASP A 150 52.31 23.20 -28.19
C ASP A 150 52.31 23.09 -29.72
N LYS A 151 51.20 22.64 -30.32
CA LYS A 151 51.03 22.58 -31.78
C LYS A 151 51.19 23.95 -32.42
N GLN A 152 50.51 24.98 -31.90
CA GLN A 152 50.66 26.36 -32.40
C GLN A 152 52.10 26.88 -32.29
N SER A 153 52.86 26.45 -31.28
CA SER A 153 54.26 26.86 -31.12
C SER A 153 55.19 26.18 -32.13
N MET A 154 54.91 24.93 -32.49
CA MET A 154 55.66 24.16 -33.49
C MET A 154 55.38 24.64 -34.91
N ASP A 155 54.12 24.97 -35.22
CA ASP A 155 53.72 25.49 -36.54
C ASP A 155 54.29 26.90 -36.83
N LYS A 156 54.76 27.62 -35.79
CA LYS A 156 55.37 28.96 -35.90
C LYS A 156 56.91 28.94 -35.98
N LYS A 157 57.55 27.78 -35.83
CA LYS A 157 59.01 27.59 -35.97
C LYS A 157 59.35 27.10 -37.37
#